data_AF-A0A6A4U8G9-F1
#
_entry.id   AF-A0A6A4U8G9-F1
#
_cell.length_a   1.000
_cell.length_b   1.000
_cell.length_c   1.000
_cell.angle_alpha   90.00
_cell.angle_beta   90.00
_cell.angle_gamma   90.00
#
_symmetry.space_group_name_H-M   'P 1'
#
loop_
_entity.id
_entity.type
_entity.pdbx_description
1 polymer ?
#
loop_
_entity_poly.entity_id
_entity_poly.type
_entity_poly.pdbx_seq_one_letter_code
_entity_poly.pdbx_strand_id
1 'polypeptide(L)'
;MLWGKKALRIFAAVAVAIAAAHTAESLKGQSAQPSVLVTEAQRAETELAPASLPAASAVPVSASLSVSPGDALDDLVGITSVAATMSAAQGDHCVPSMQLTAVTGAMIHLALTAPCNRDERIVVRHSGLSFATRTRSNGVATVLFPALKSDATVAVYLADARLVLGRVAVPDVTDYSRYAIMWEWPAEVELRVTDGEKVLIGTAPAISGSDPRVMALGSPDVQSPLMARVYSVAGKGLGKATLTGELRITPASCGRTLRVETIYSVGGVTRVEEQAVAVPLCGTAGDILLLKNLGAALTLAAPK
;
A
#
# COMPACT_ATOMS: atom_id res chain seq x y z
N MET A 1 -65.94 28.67 36.32
CA MET A 1 -65.15 27.50 35.87
C MET A 1 -63.89 27.96 35.14
N LEU A 2 -62.83 28.39 35.85
CA LEU A 2 -61.56 28.76 35.20
C LEU A 2 -60.31 28.58 36.10
N TRP A 3 -60.46 28.01 37.31
CA TRP A 3 -59.36 27.85 38.25
C TRP A 3 -58.73 26.44 38.27
N GLY A 4 -59.48 25.40 37.87
CA GLY A 4 -58.97 24.02 37.88
C GLY A 4 -57.91 23.71 36.81
N LYS A 5 -57.87 24.46 35.70
CA LYS A 5 -56.94 24.19 34.59
C LYS A 5 -55.53 24.79 34.79
N LYS A 6 -55.37 25.76 35.70
CA LYS A 6 -54.06 26.36 36.02
C LYS A 6 -53.28 25.55 37.07
N ALA A 7 -53.97 24.96 38.04
CA ALA A 7 -53.34 24.08 39.04
C ALA A 7 -52.74 22.81 38.41
N LEU A 8 -53.41 22.24 37.40
CA LEU A 8 -52.98 21.00 36.76
C LEU A 8 -51.72 21.17 35.88
N ARG A 9 -51.44 22.38 35.38
CA ARG A 9 -50.23 22.64 34.57
C ARG A 9 -48.98 22.93 35.40
N ILE A 10 -49.13 23.38 36.65
CA ILE A 10 -47.99 23.66 37.54
C ILE A 10 -47.46 22.35 38.14
N PHE A 11 -48.33 21.39 38.48
CA PHE A 11 -47.90 20.08 39.00
C PHE A 11 -47.15 19.22 37.96
N ALA A 12 -47.48 19.33 36.68
CA ALA A 12 -46.78 18.59 35.61
C ALA A 12 -45.36 19.10 35.34
N ALA A 13 -45.08 20.38 35.59
CA ALA A 13 -43.75 20.97 35.38
C ALA A 13 -42.76 20.64 36.51
N VAL A 14 -43.25 20.45 37.75
CA VAL A 14 -42.39 20.10 38.91
C VAL A 14 -42.01 18.62 38.91
N ALA A 15 -42.85 17.73 38.39
CA ALA A 15 -42.56 16.29 38.31
C ALA A 15 -41.45 15.93 37.29
N VAL A 16 -41.27 16.72 36.23
CA VAL A 16 -40.22 16.51 35.22
C VAL A 16 -38.84 17.00 35.71
N ALA A 17 -38.80 17.96 36.63
CA ALA A 17 -37.55 18.48 37.17
C ALA A 17 -36.89 17.55 38.22
N ILE A 18 -37.67 16.73 38.94
CA ILE A 18 -37.16 15.82 39.97
C ILE A 18 -36.65 14.50 39.36
N ALA A 19 -37.15 14.09 38.19
CA ALA A 19 -36.68 12.90 37.48
C ALA A 19 -35.32 13.09 36.78
N ALA A 20 -34.89 14.35 36.55
CA ALA A 20 -33.58 14.66 35.94
C ALA A 20 -32.44 14.83 36.95
N ALA A 21 -32.73 14.93 38.25
CA ALA A 21 -31.72 15.09 39.29
C ALA A 21 -31.20 13.75 39.84
N HIS A 22 -31.95 12.65 39.69
CA HIS A 22 -31.57 11.34 40.28
C HIS A 22 -30.81 10.40 39.33
N THR A 23 -30.54 10.79 38.08
CA THR A 23 -29.75 9.96 37.13
C THR A 23 -28.32 10.48 36.91
N ALA A 24 -27.97 11.66 37.44
CA ALA A 24 -26.65 12.28 37.27
C ALA A 24 -25.62 11.87 38.35
N GLU A 25 -26.02 11.15 39.41
CA GLU A 25 -25.16 10.85 40.55
C GLU A 25 -24.74 9.36 40.66
N SER A 26 -25.24 8.49 39.76
CA SER A 26 -24.97 7.05 39.79
C SER A 26 -23.79 6.58 38.91
N LEU A 27 -23.15 7.48 38.15
CA LEU A 27 -22.03 7.13 37.25
C LEU A 27 -20.65 7.62 37.72
N LYS A 28 -20.55 8.21 38.92
CA LYS A 28 -19.28 8.78 39.45
C LYS A 28 -18.63 7.96 40.57
N GLY A 29 -19.13 6.75 40.86
CA GLY A 29 -18.56 5.92 41.91
C GLY A 29 -18.77 4.44 41.68
N GLN A 30 -17.93 3.81 40.84
CA GLN A 30 -17.55 2.38 40.91
C GLN A 30 -16.62 1.99 39.75
N SER A 31 -15.33 2.29 39.91
CA SER A 31 -14.23 1.39 39.53
C SER A 31 -12.93 1.96 40.07
N ALA A 32 -12.82 1.87 41.39
CA ALA A 32 -11.54 1.89 42.06
C ALA A 32 -11.18 0.44 42.38
N GLN A 33 -9.92 0.11 42.05
CA GLN A 33 -9.07 -0.99 42.52
C GLN A 33 -8.93 -2.24 41.62
N PRO A 34 -7.75 -2.91 41.62
CA PRO A 34 -6.45 -2.53 42.21
C PRO A 34 -5.29 -2.51 41.17
N SER A 35 -4.40 -1.54 41.33
CA SER A 35 -3.03 -1.60 40.84
C SER A 35 -2.32 -2.78 41.52
N VAL A 36 -1.99 -3.81 40.75
CA VAL A 36 -1.13 -4.90 41.20
C VAL A 36 0.29 -4.34 41.28
N LEU A 37 0.72 -4.09 42.52
CA LEU A 37 2.11 -4.04 42.92
C LEU A 37 2.77 -5.38 42.56
N VAL A 38 3.66 -5.38 41.58
CA VAL A 38 4.70 -6.42 41.50
C VAL A 38 5.93 -5.84 42.16
N THR A 39 6.14 -6.30 43.38
CA THR A 39 7.32 -6.06 44.22
C THR A 39 8.59 -6.53 43.49
N GLU A 40 9.61 -5.68 43.53
CA GLU A 40 11.00 -5.97 43.19
C GLU A 40 11.50 -7.26 43.87
N ALA A 41 12.09 -8.15 43.07
CA ALA A 41 13.00 -9.16 43.58
C ALA A 41 14.43 -8.73 43.22
N GLN A 42 15.16 -8.28 44.23
CA GLN A 42 16.56 -7.91 44.17
C GLN A 42 17.45 -9.11 44.55
N ARG A 43 18.32 -9.54 43.62
CA ARG A 43 19.65 -10.16 43.82
C ARG A 43 20.12 -10.69 42.45
N ALA A 44 21.36 -10.59 42.03
CA ALA A 44 22.58 -10.16 42.66
C ALA A 44 23.54 -9.70 41.56
N GLU A 45 24.35 -8.71 41.89
CA GLU A 45 25.52 -8.27 41.15
C GLU A 45 26.54 -9.42 41.12
N THR A 46 26.96 -9.83 39.93
CA THR A 46 28.21 -10.55 39.74
C THR A 46 28.87 -9.96 38.51
N GLU A 47 29.79 -9.04 38.81
CA GLU A 47 30.86 -8.57 37.95
C GLU A 47 31.63 -9.76 37.37
N LEU A 48 31.67 -9.88 36.04
CA LEU A 48 32.73 -10.60 35.35
C LEU A 48 33.01 -9.92 33.99
N ALA A 49 34.29 -9.59 33.81
CA ALA A 49 34.91 -8.87 32.70
C ALA A 49 34.64 -9.45 31.28
N PRO A 50 34.92 -8.69 30.20
CA PRO A 50 34.51 -9.07 28.85
C PRO A 50 35.48 -10.10 28.25
N ALA A 51 34.94 -11.27 27.91
CA ALA A 51 35.63 -12.22 27.04
C ALA A 51 35.30 -11.89 25.57
N SER A 52 36.29 -11.35 24.87
CA SER A 52 36.35 -11.26 23.42
C SER A 52 36.18 -12.64 22.77
N LEU A 53 35.25 -12.77 21.82
CA LEU A 53 35.15 -13.92 20.92
C LEU A 53 35.27 -13.49 19.46
N PRO A 54 35.95 -14.29 18.63
CA PRO A 54 36.49 -13.87 17.35
C PRO A 54 35.44 -13.96 16.23
N ALA A 55 35.65 -13.13 15.20
CA ALA A 55 35.03 -13.29 13.91
C ALA A 55 35.48 -14.62 13.28
N ALA A 56 34.54 -15.50 12.98
CA ALA A 56 34.78 -16.67 12.15
C ALA A 56 33.70 -16.73 11.07
N SER A 57 34.12 -16.35 9.87
CA SER A 57 33.44 -16.55 8.60
C SER A 57 33.21 -18.05 8.39
N ALA A 58 31.96 -18.49 8.32
CA ALA A 58 31.59 -19.86 7.97
C ALA A 58 30.99 -19.87 6.56
N VAL A 59 31.87 -19.83 5.56
CA VAL A 59 31.55 -20.26 4.19
C VAL A 59 31.63 -21.79 4.17
N PRO A 60 30.63 -22.53 3.66
CA PRO A 60 30.73 -23.98 3.57
C PRO A 60 31.80 -24.37 2.54
N VAL A 61 32.76 -25.19 2.98
CA VAL A 61 33.82 -25.76 2.14
C VAL A 61 33.22 -26.80 1.20
N SER A 62 33.33 -26.58 -0.11
CA SER A 62 33.01 -27.57 -1.13
C SER A 62 33.89 -28.81 -0.96
N ALA A 63 33.27 -29.98 -0.89
CA ALA A 63 33.95 -31.26 -0.83
C ALA A 63 34.88 -31.42 -2.04
N SER A 64 36.19 -31.46 -1.79
CA SER A 64 37.21 -31.75 -2.80
C SER A 64 37.43 -33.26 -2.82
N LEU A 65 37.03 -33.92 -3.90
CA LEU A 65 37.39 -35.31 -4.17
C LEU A 65 38.90 -35.37 -4.47
N SER A 66 39.66 -35.98 -3.57
CA SER A 66 41.07 -36.30 -3.79
C SER A 66 41.15 -37.58 -4.63
N VAL A 67 41.44 -37.45 -5.92
CA VAL A 67 41.82 -38.58 -6.78
C VAL A 67 43.34 -38.67 -6.77
N SER A 68 43.88 -39.77 -6.26
CA SER A 68 45.31 -40.11 -6.43
C SER A 68 45.59 -40.50 -7.89
N PRO A 69 46.69 -40.04 -8.48
CA PRO A 69 47.12 -40.52 -9.78
C PRO A 69 47.84 -41.85 -9.60
N GLY A 70 47.28 -42.93 -10.13
CA GLY A 70 47.91 -44.24 -10.14
C GLY A 70 47.38 -45.07 -11.30
N ASP A 71 48.25 -45.29 -12.28
CA ASP A 71 48.20 -46.30 -13.34
C ASP A 71 46.89 -46.51 -14.09
N ALA A 72 46.77 -45.84 -15.24
CA ALA A 72 46.43 -46.43 -16.53
C ALA A 72 46.17 -45.29 -17.54
N LEU A 73 47.24 -44.67 -18.03
CA LEU A 73 47.19 -43.87 -19.25
C LEU A 73 47.63 -44.77 -20.40
N ASP A 74 46.73 -45.64 -20.84
CA ASP A 74 46.81 -46.14 -22.20
C ASP A 74 45.38 -46.30 -22.74
N ASP A 75 45.18 -45.71 -23.91
CA ASP A 75 44.00 -45.81 -24.76
C ASP A 75 42.70 -45.08 -24.37
N LEU A 76 42.71 -43.75 -24.50
CA LEU A 76 41.50 -42.98 -24.87
C LEU A 76 41.85 -41.98 -25.98
N VAL A 77 42.10 -42.51 -27.18
CA VAL A 77 42.03 -41.73 -28.41
C VAL A 77 40.55 -41.45 -28.72
N GLY A 78 40.13 -40.19 -28.61
CA GLY A 78 38.90 -39.72 -29.26
C GLY A 78 37.89 -39.00 -28.35
N ILE A 79 38.28 -37.89 -27.75
CA ILE A 79 37.31 -36.79 -27.57
C ILE A 79 37.73 -35.65 -28.49
N THR A 80 37.20 -35.66 -29.71
CA THR A 80 37.17 -34.46 -30.54
C THR A 80 36.45 -33.40 -29.72
N SER A 81 37.16 -32.34 -29.30
CA SER A 81 36.50 -31.19 -28.72
C SER A 81 35.56 -30.65 -29.79
N VAL A 82 34.26 -30.86 -29.62
CA VAL A 82 33.26 -30.06 -30.31
C VAL A 82 33.49 -28.67 -29.73
N ALA A 83 34.25 -27.85 -30.46
CA ALA A 83 34.12 -26.41 -30.30
C ALA A 83 32.65 -26.16 -30.54
N ALA A 84 31.90 -25.93 -29.46
CA ALA A 84 30.58 -25.38 -29.57
C ALA A 84 30.82 -24.06 -30.31
N THR A 85 30.46 -24.03 -31.59
CA THR A 85 30.15 -22.79 -32.27
C THR A 85 28.96 -22.24 -31.50
N MET A 86 29.24 -21.58 -30.38
CA MET A 86 28.32 -20.61 -29.82
C MET A 86 28.17 -19.60 -30.93
N SER A 87 27.11 -19.78 -31.71
CA SER A 87 26.66 -18.79 -32.66
C SER A 87 26.64 -17.47 -31.91
N ALA A 88 27.52 -16.56 -32.31
CA ALA A 88 27.51 -15.22 -31.78
C ALA A 88 26.16 -14.61 -32.13
N ALA A 89 25.34 -14.41 -31.09
CA ALA A 89 24.26 -13.45 -30.98
C ALA A 89 23.38 -13.27 -32.24
N GLN A 90 22.33 -14.08 -32.34
CA GLN A 90 21.05 -13.51 -32.74
C GLN A 90 20.63 -12.60 -31.59
N GLY A 91 20.58 -11.30 -31.88
CA GLY A 91 20.54 -10.24 -30.89
C GLY A 91 19.45 -10.40 -29.84
N ASP A 92 19.69 -9.70 -28.74
CA ASP A 92 18.89 -9.54 -27.54
C ASP A 92 17.50 -8.89 -27.80
N HIS A 93 16.77 -9.38 -28.81
CA HIS A 93 15.53 -8.78 -29.34
C HIS A 93 14.38 -8.75 -28.34
N CYS A 94 14.48 -9.52 -27.25
CA CYS A 94 13.49 -9.57 -26.19
C CYS A 94 13.89 -8.78 -24.94
N VAL A 95 15.00 -8.04 -24.91
CA VAL A 95 15.40 -7.31 -23.69
C VAL A 95 14.43 -6.17 -23.41
N PRO A 96 13.81 -6.16 -22.21
CA PRO A 96 12.99 -5.05 -21.81
C PRO A 96 13.88 -3.88 -21.36
N SER A 97 13.54 -2.68 -21.80
CA SER A 97 14.22 -1.44 -21.43
C SER A 97 13.21 -0.42 -20.94
N MET A 98 13.59 0.42 -19.98
CA MET A 98 12.73 1.44 -19.40
C MET A 98 13.44 2.79 -19.35
N GLN A 99 12.72 3.84 -19.75
CA GLN A 99 13.08 5.23 -19.55
C GLN A 99 12.15 5.87 -18.53
N LEU A 100 12.72 6.67 -17.63
CA LEU A 100 11.99 7.45 -16.63
C LEU A 100 12.31 8.93 -16.81
N THR A 101 11.29 9.77 -16.81
CA THR A 101 11.44 11.23 -16.92
C THR A 101 10.61 11.90 -15.85
N ALA A 102 11.22 12.79 -15.07
CA ALA A 102 10.50 13.68 -14.17
C ALA A 102 9.77 14.74 -15.00
N VAL A 103 8.49 14.96 -14.73
CA VAL A 103 7.67 15.96 -15.41
C VAL A 103 6.96 16.84 -14.38
N THR A 104 6.37 17.94 -14.86
CA THR A 104 5.67 18.95 -14.05
C THR A 104 4.71 18.31 -13.05
N GLY A 105 4.59 18.92 -11.87
CA GLY A 105 3.76 18.39 -10.80
C GLY A 105 4.43 17.28 -10.00
N ALA A 106 5.77 17.18 -10.03
CA ALA A 106 6.53 16.09 -9.39
C ALA A 106 6.04 14.70 -9.83
N MET A 107 5.81 14.54 -11.13
CA MET A 107 5.29 13.33 -11.75
C MET A 107 6.41 12.54 -12.42
N ILE A 108 6.21 11.24 -12.60
CA ILE A 108 7.13 10.34 -13.30
C ILE A 108 6.42 9.83 -14.54
N HIS A 109 6.99 10.12 -15.71
CA HIS A 109 6.63 9.49 -16.97
C HIS A 109 7.54 8.28 -17.20
N LEU A 110 6.93 7.10 -17.26
CA LEU A 110 7.57 5.83 -17.55
C LEU A 110 7.26 5.41 -18.98
N ALA A 111 8.30 5.15 -19.76
CA ALA A 111 8.23 4.52 -21.07
C ALA A 111 8.97 3.18 -21.02
N LEU A 112 8.23 2.08 -21.18
CA LEU A 112 8.77 0.72 -21.22
C LEU A 112 8.67 0.18 -22.65
N THR A 113 9.73 -0.45 -23.12
CA THR A 113 9.76 -1.26 -24.34
C THR A 113 10.12 -2.68 -23.94
N ALA A 114 9.21 -3.64 -24.14
CA ALA A 114 9.38 -5.05 -23.87
C ALA A 114 8.84 -5.87 -25.05
N PRO A 115 9.60 -6.01 -26.16
CA PRO A 115 9.06 -6.45 -27.46
C PRO A 115 8.39 -7.84 -27.47
N CYS A 116 8.75 -8.69 -26.50
CA CYS A 116 8.26 -10.06 -26.36
C CYS A 116 7.15 -10.21 -25.30
N ASN A 117 6.87 -9.15 -24.52
CA ASN A 117 5.78 -9.13 -23.55
C ASN A 117 4.66 -8.25 -24.13
N ARG A 118 3.82 -8.83 -25.00
CA ARG A 118 2.78 -8.10 -25.75
C ARG A 118 1.42 -8.37 -25.13
N ASP A 119 0.63 -7.33 -24.92
CA ASP A 119 -0.66 -7.44 -24.23
C ASP A 119 -0.58 -8.14 -22.86
N GLU A 120 0.60 -8.09 -22.25
CA GLU A 120 0.91 -8.74 -20.98
C GLU A 120 0.77 -7.78 -19.80
N ARG A 121 0.42 -8.36 -18.66
CA ARG A 121 0.35 -7.66 -17.39
C ARG A 121 1.76 -7.29 -16.92
N ILE A 122 1.90 -6.05 -16.49
CA ILE A 122 3.07 -5.54 -15.77
C ILE A 122 2.65 -4.96 -14.42
N VAL A 123 3.53 -5.03 -13.42
CA VAL A 123 3.34 -4.37 -12.12
C VAL A 123 4.38 -3.28 -11.97
N VAL A 124 3.93 -2.05 -11.79
CA VAL A 124 4.78 -0.89 -11.52
C VAL A 124 4.84 -0.68 -10.01
N ARG A 125 6.05 -0.56 -9.45
CA ARG A 125 6.30 -0.29 -8.04
C ARG A 125 7.19 0.92 -7.82
N HIS A 126 6.83 1.78 -6.86
CA HIS A 126 7.60 2.95 -6.46
C HIS A 126 7.27 3.40 -5.02
N SER A 127 8.23 3.33 -4.11
CA SER A 127 8.10 3.85 -2.72
C SER A 127 6.80 3.42 -2.01
N GLY A 128 6.50 2.12 -2.06
CA GLY A 128 5.27 1.53 -1.55
C GLY A 128 4.13 1.48 -2.57
N LEU A 129 4.04 2.45 -3.50
CA LEU A 129 3.01 2.46 -4.54
C LEU A 129 3.16 1.23 -5.42
N SER A 130 2.07 0.50 -5.65
CA SER A 130 2.03 -0.69 -6.51
C SER A 130 0.72 -0.73 -7.27
N PHE A 131 0.78 -0.87 -8.60
CA PHE A 131 -0.39 -1.04 -9.44
C PHE A 131 -0.06 -1.86 -10.68
N ALA A 132 -1.06 -2.55 -11.23
CA ALA A 132 -0.91 -3.43 -12.38
C ALA A 132 -1.56 -2.83 -13.62
N THR A 133 -0.86 -2.83 -14.73
CA THR A 133 -1.37 -2.41 -16.04
C THR A 133 -0.93 -3.40 -17.11
N ARG A 134 -1.07 -3.05 -18.39
CA ARG A 134 -0.75 -3.91 -19.52
C ARG A 134 0.16 -3.20 -20.51
N THR A 135 1.13 -3.92 -21.06
CA THR A 135 1.80 -3.51 -22.30
C THR A 135 0.81 -3.55 -23.46
N ARG A 136 1.02 -2.75 -24.50
CA ARG A 136 0.23 -2.85 -25.73
C ARG A 136 0.66 -4.06 -26.56
N SER A 137 -0.01 -4.28 -27.70
CA SER A 137 0.27 -5.35 -28.66
C SER A 137 1.66 -5.27 -29.30
N ASN A 138 2.35 -4.13 -29.20
CA ASN A 138 3.74 -3.96 -29.62
C ASN A 138 4.76 -4.10 -28.46
N GLY A 139 4.32 -4.45 -27.26
CA GLY A 139 5.17 -4.59 -26.08
C GLY A 139 5.56 -3.26 -25.42
N VAL A 140 4.96 -2.14 -25.82
CA VAL A 140 5.22 -0.83 -25.22
C VAL A 140 4.20 -0.53 -24.12
N ALA A 141 4.67 0.01 -23.00
CA ALA A 141 3.81 0.61 -21.98
C ALA A 141 4.23 2.06 -21.71
N THR A 142 3.25 2.93 -21.52
CA THR A 142 3.46 4.34 -21.18
C THR A 142 2.60 4.68 -19.98
N VAL A 143 3.21 5.12 -18.90
CA VAL A 143 2.51 5.33 -17.62
C VAL A 143 2.95 6.66 -17.02
N LEU A 144 1.98 7.45 -16.57
CA LEU A 144 2.21 8.68 -15.81
C LEU A 144 1.70 8.47 -14.38
N PHE A 145 2.55 8.70 -13.39
CA PHE A 145 2.18 8.54 -11.98
C PHE A 145 2.99 9.46 -11.07
N PRO A 146 2.47 9.82 -9.88
CA PRO A 146 3.16 10.73 -8.97
C PRO A 146 4.38 10.10 -8.31
N ALA A 147 5.48 10.85 -8.22
CA ALA A 147 6.61 10.49 -7.38
C ALA A 147 6.21 10.53 -5.89
N LEU A 148 6.70 9.62 -5.06
CA LEU A 148 6.47 9.70 -3.61
C LEU A 148 7.76 10.01 -2.85
N LYS A 149 8.91 10.02 -3.54
CA LYS A 149 10.25 10.27 -3.03
C LYS A 149 11.10 11.00 -4.06
N SER A 150 12.07 11.79 -3.60
CA SER A 150 12.89 12.66 -4.45
C SER A 150 13.92 11.88 -5.27
N ASP A 151 14.56 10.88 -4.67
CA ASP A 151 15.30 9.86 -5.41
C ASP A 151 14.37 8.69 -5.70
N ALA A 152 13.73 8.73 -6.87
CA ALA A 152 12.69 7.80 -7.23
C ALA A 152 13.27 6.57 -7.92
N THR A 153 13.36 5.47 -7.18
CA THR A 153 13.54 4.14 -7.78
C THR A 153 12.19 3.59 -8.22
N VAL A 154 12.11 3.14 -9.46
CA VAL A 154 10.91 2.50 -10.04
C VAL A 154 11.27 1.10 -10.49
N ALA A 155 10.40 0.15 -10.16
CA ALA A 155 10.53 -1.25 -10.53
C ALA A 155 9.33 -1.67 -11.40
N VAL A 156 9.58 -2.33 -12.52
CA VAL A 156 8.56 -2.94 -13.36
C VAL A 156 8.77 -4.45 -13.40
N TYR A 157 7.78 -5.19 -12.91
CA TYR A 157 7.74 -6.65 -12.97
C TYR A 157 6.93 -7.08 -14.19
N LEU A 158 7.51 -7.94 -15.01
CA LEU A 158 6.85 -8.56 -16.17
C LEU A 158 6.36 -9.98 -15.80
N ALA A 159 5.51 -10.57 -16.64
CA ALA A 159 4.86 -11.85 -16.35
C ALA A 159 5.84 -13.04 -16.22
N ASP A 160 7.00 -12.96 -16.88
CA ASP A 160 8.07 -13.96 -16.88
C ASP A 160 9.09 -13.77 -15.75
N ALA A 161 8.67 -13.10 -14.66
CA ALA A 161 9.51 -12.74 -13.51
C ALA A 161 10.72 -11.85 -13.84
N ARG A 162 10.80 -11.28 -15.05
CA ARG A 162 11.79 -10.23 -15.35
C ARG A 162 11.46 -8.95 -14.61
N LEU A 163 12.51 -8.26 -14.21
CA LEU A 163 12.47 -7.02 -13.47
C LEU A 163 13.28 -5.97 -14.22
N VAL A 164 12.66 -4.83 -14.51
CA VAL A 164 13.35 -3.64 -15.01
C VAL A 164 13.38 -2.59 -13.91
N LEU A 165 14.57 -2.11 -13.57
CA LEU A 165 14.78 -1.06 -12.58
C LEU A 165 15.24 0.21 -13.26
N GLY A 166 14.80 1.35 -12.75
CA GLY A 166 15.29 2.66 -13.14
C GLY A 166 15.25 3.63 -11.98
N ARG A 167 16.02 4.71 -12.09
CA ARG A 167 16.02 5.80 -11.12
C ARG A 167 15.83 7.13 -11.83
N VAL A 168 15.15 8.06 -11.18
CA VAL A 168 14.98 9.43 -11.64
C VAL A 168 14.92 10.36 -10.44
N ALA A 169 15.58 11.53 -10.54
CA ALA A 169 15.48 12.56 -9.52
C ALA A 169 14.22 13.40 -9.75
N VAL A 170 13.42 13.57 -8.70
CA VAL A 170 12.19 14.37 -8.67
C VAL A 170 12.21 15.28 -7.43
N PRO A 171 13.12 16.29 -7.38
CA PRO A 171 13.31 17.11 -6.19
C PRO A 171 12.02 17.81 -5.74
N ASP A 172 11.22 18.28 -6.69
CA ASP A 172 9.97 19.01 -6.48
C ASP A 172 8.91 18.22 -5.71
N VAL A 173 9.08 16.90 -5.51
CA VAL A 173 8.17 16.09 -4.68
C VAL A 173 8.08 16.63 -3.24
N THR A 174 9.09 17.36 -2.76
CA THR A 174 9.09 17.96 -1.42
C THR A 174 8.04 19.06 -1.26
N ASP A 175 7.55 19.58 -2.39
CA ASP A 175 6.53 20.62 -2.49
C ASP A 175 5.12 20.02 -2.60
N TYR A 176 5.00 18.70 -2.55
CA TYR A 176 3.72 17.99 -2.58
C TYR A 176 3.53 17.14 -1.33
N SER A 177 2.26 16.99 -0.97
CA SER A 177 1.79 15.96 -0.06
C SER A 177 0.82 15.06 -0.80
N ARG A 178 1.00 13.75 -0.63
CA ARG A 178 0.29 12.73 -1.38
C ARG A 178 -0.27 11.68 -0.47
N TYR A 179 -1.49 11.26 -0.77
CA TYR A 179 -2.13 10.14 -0.12
C TYR A 179 -2.52 9.12 -1.19
N ALA A 180 -2.11 7.88 -1.02
CA ALA A 180 -2.52 6.77 -1.86
C ALA A 180 -3.32 5.74 -1.07
N ILE A 181 -4.31 5.15 -1.72
CA ILE A 181 -4.97 3.92 -1.29
C ILE A 181 -4.83 2.90 -2.40
N MET A 182 -4.46 1.67 -2.03
CA MET A 182 -4.17 0.57 -2.95
C MET A 182 -4.91 -0.67 -2.50
N TRP A 183 -5.33 -1.48 -3.46
CA TRP A 183 -6.05 -2.71 -3.17
C TRP A 183 -5.87 -3.72 -4.29
N GLU A 184 -6.13 -4.97 -3.95
CA GLU A 184 -6.14 -6.09 -4.89
C GLU A 184 -7.57 -6.56 -5.09
N TRP A 185 -7.83 -7.25 -6.20
CA TRP A 185 -9.07 -8.00 -6.37
C TRP A 185 -9.26 -9.00 -5.20
N PRO A 186 -10.48 -9.17 -4.65
CA PRO A 186 -11.78 -8.70 -5.16
C PRO A 186 -12.24 -7.35 -4.57
N ALA A 187 -11.37 -6.57 -3.94
CA ALA A 187 -11.77 -5.26 -3.44
C ALA A 187 -12.05 -4.28 -4.58
N GLU A 188 -13.06 -3.44 -4.39
CA GLU A 188 -13.44 -2.36 -5.30
C GLU A 188 -13.58 -1.08 -4.47
N VAL A 189 -12.50 -0.31 -4.38
CA VAL A 189 -12.45 0.90 -3.56
C VAL A 189 -12.43 2.14 -4.45
N GLU A 190 -13.24 3.14 -4.13
CA GLU A 190 -13.09 4.48 -4.69
C GLU A 190 -12.55 5.44 -3.62
N LEU A 191 -11.62 6.32 -3.99
CA LEU A 191 -11.13 7.35 -3.08
C LEU A 191 -11.95 8.62 -3.30
N ARG A 192 -12.88 8.88 -2.40
CA ARG A 192 -13.62 10.15 -2.36
C ARG A 192 -12.84 11.17 -1.54
N VAL A 193 -12.50 12.29 -2.17
CA VAL A 193 -11.85 13.43 -1.51
C VAL A 193 -12.80 14.62 -1.51
N THR A 194 -13.21 15.06 -0.33
CA THR A 194 -14.06 16.25 -0.15
C THR A 194 -13.19 17.42 0.30
N ASP A 195 -13.11 18.46 -0.53
CA ASP A 195 -12.32 19.68 -0.33
C ASP A 195 -13.25 20.90 -0.42
N GLY A 196 -13.75 21.35 0.75
CA GLY A 196 -14.85 22.30 0.82
C GLY A 196 -16.13 21.69 0.25
N GLU A 197 -16.72 22.35 -0.75
CA GLU A 197 -17.90 21.85 -1.48
C GLU A 197 -17.54 20.93 -2.65
N LYS A 198 -16.25 20.81 -3.00
CA LYS A 198 -15.81 20.00 -4.13
C LYS A 198 -15.60 18.55 -3.70
N VAL A 199 -16.18 17.64 -4.46
CA VAL A 199 -15.90 16.20 -4.37
C VAL A 199 -15.03 15.80 -5.54
N LEU A 200 -13.94 15.10 -5.25
CA LEU A 200 -12.99 14.58 -6.22
C LEU A 200 -12.97 13.05 -6.14
N ILE A 201 -12.87 12.41 -7.30
CA ILE A 201 -12.74 10.96 -7.46
C ILE A 201 -11.62 10.65 -8.47
N GLY A 202 -11.19 9.39 -8.51
CA GLY A 202 -10.14 8.94 -9.39
C GLY A 202 -10.42 9.21 -10.87
N THR A 203 -9.49 9.91 -11.52
CA THR A 203 -9.49 10.09 -12.98
C THR A 203 -8.19 9.54 -13.55
N ALA A 204 -8.24 8.83 -14.66
CA ALA A 204 -7.04 8.34 -15.32
C ALA A 204 -6.16 9.53 -15.76
N PRO A 205 -4.83 9.47 -15.56
CA PRO A 205 -3.94 10.54 -15.98
C PRO A 205 -3.88 10.62 -17.51
N ALA A 206 -3.76 11.83 -18.05
CA ALA A 206 -3.59 12.07 -19.48
C ALA A 206 -2.26 12.80 -19.71
N ILE A 207 -1.41 12.26 -20.59
CA ILE A 207 -0.04 12.77 -20.83
C ILE A 207 -0.04 14.23 -21.31
N SER A 208 -1.09 14.66 -22.01
CA SER A 208 -1.25 16.03 -22.54
C SER A 208 -2.35 16.82 -21.82
N GLY A 209 -2.92 16.29 -20.75
CA GLY A 209 -3.98 16.93 -19.97
C GLY A 209 -3.47 17.61 -18.71
N SER A 210 -4.35 18.31 -18.01
CA SER A 210 -4.07 18.70 -16.63
C SER A 210 -4.08 17.47 -15.73
N ASP A 211 -3.10 17.38 -14.83
CA ASP A 211 -3.03 16.26 -13.88
C ASP A 211 -4.22 16.32 -12.92
N PRO A 212 -5.01 15.23 -12.80
CA PRO A 212 -6.14 15.24 -11.89
C PRO A 212 -5.63 15.21 -10.45
N ARG A 213 -6.30 15.97 -9.56
CA ARG A 213 -5.95 15.98 -8.13
C ARG A 213 -6.05 14.60 -7.49
N VAL A 214 -6.96 13.74 -7.98
CA VAL A 214 -7.06 12.32 -7.62
C VAL A 214 -6.82 11.49 -8.88
N MET A 215 -5.68 10.81 -8.95
CA MET A 215 -5.30 9.95 -10.07
C MET A 215 -5.77 8.52 -9.87
N ALA A 216 -6.35 7.94 -10.91
CA ALA A 216 -6.66 6.53 -11.01
C ALA A 216 -5.52 5.77 -11.69
N LEU A 217 -4.91 4.83 -10.97
CA LEU A 217 -3.86 3.95 -11.45
C LEU A 217 -4.30 2.49 -11.38
N GLY A 218 -3.77 1.68 -12.31
CA GLY A 218 -4.12 0.28 -12.48
C GLY A 218 -5.21 0.05 -13.52
N SER A 219 -5.23 -1.17 -14.06
CA SER A 219 -6.14 -1.64 -15.10
C SER A 219 -6.99 -2.78 -14.55
N PRO A 220 -8.34 -2.68 -14.54
CA PRO A 220 -9.20 -3.71 -13.97
C PRO A 220 -9.31 -4.98 -14.85
N ASP A 221 -8.92 -4.90 -16.12
CA ASP A 221 -9.02 -5.97 -17.12
C ASP A 221 -7.82 -6.92 -17.16
N VAL A 222 -6.80 -6.69 -16.32
CA VAL A 222 -5.65 -7.59 -16.20
C VAL A 222 -5.93 -8.67 -15.16
N GLN A 223 -5.29 -9.83 -15.30
CA GLN A 223 -5.35 -10.89 -14.29
C GLN A 223 -4.85 -10.36 -12.93
N SER A 224 -5.55 -10.67 -11.84
CA SER A 224 -5.19 -10.22 -10.48
C SER A 224 -4.82 -8.73 -10.45
N PRO A 225 -5.79 -7.85 -10.73
CA PRO A 225 -5.53 -6.42 -10.84
C PRO A 225 -5.08 -5.86 -9.49
N LEU A 226 -4.13 -4.94 -9.58
CA LEU A 226 -3.65 -4.13 -8.46
C LEU A 226 -3.99 -2.69 -8.81
N MET A 227 -4.83 -2.08 -8.00
CA MET A 227 -5.40 -0.77 -8.26
C MET A 227 -4.91 0.22 -7.23
N ALA A 228 -4.77 1.48 -7.63
CA ALA A 228 -4.45 2.56 -6.71
C ALA A 228 -5.21 3.85 -7.05
N ARG A 229 -5.53 4.64 -6.03
CA ARG A 229 -5.90 6.05 -6.18
C ARG A 229 -4.91 6.92 -5.45
N VAL A 230 -4.44 7.98 -6.08
CA VAL A 230 -3.47 8.90 -5.48
C VAL A 230 -4.02 10.32 -5.48
N TYR A 231 -4.31 10.85 -4.30
CA TYR A 231 -4.61 12.25 -4.09
C TYR A 231 -3.31 13.04 -3.93
N SER A 232 -3.17 14.15 -4.67
CA SER A 232 -2.02 15.05 -4.60
C SER A 232 -2.45 16.50 -4.33
N VAL A 233 -1.74 17.15 -3.41
CA VAL A 233 -1.90 18.56 -3.12
C VAL A 233 -0.53 19.23 -2.95
N ALA A 234 -0.41 20.47 -3.40
CA ALA A 234 0.80 21.25 -3.18
C ALA A 234 0.90 21.71 -1.71
N GLY A 235 2.11 21.77 -1.19
CA GLY A 235 2.42 22.15 0.19
C GLY A 235 2.61 20.96 1.13
N LYS A 236 2.69 21.28 2.42
CA LYS A 236 2.86 20.32 3.51
C LYS A 236 1.49 19.93 4.06
N GLY A 237 1.21 18.63 4.13
CA GLY A 237 -0.08 18.10 4.59
C GLY A 237 -1.14 18.01 3.49
N LEU A 238 -2.23 17.31 3.79
CA LEU A 238 -3.38 17.13 2.90
C LEU A 238 -4.37 18.31 2.94
N GLY A 239 -4.02 19.41 3.61
CA GLY A 239 -4.90 20.56 3.81
C GLY A 239 -6.12 20.23 4.67
N LYS A 240 -7.27 20.79 4.30
CA LYS A 240 -8.58 20.56 4.97
C LYS A 240 -9.40 19.45 4.30
N ALA A 241 -8.82 18.75 3.32
CA ALA A 241 -9.53 17.73 2.57
C ALA A 241 -9.87 16.55 3.49
N THR A 242 -11.10 16.05 3.37
CA THR A 242 -11.54 14.81 4.02
C THR A 242 -11.46 13.67 3.02
N LEU A 243 -10.76 12.61 3.38
CA LEU A 243 -10.56 11.43 2.54
C LEU A 243 -11.38 10.28 3.07
N THR A 244 -12.19 9.66 2.21
CA THR A 244 -13.00 8.48 2.52
C THR A 244 -12.80 7.42 1.45
N GLY A 245 -12.54 6.19 1.86
CA GLY A 245 -12.53 5.04 0.96
C GLY A 245 -13.94 4.46 0.88
N GLU A 246 -14.51 4.37 -0.31
CA GLU A 246 -15.82 3.75 -0.54
C GLU A 246 -15.58 2.34 -1.09
N LEU A 247 -15.67 1.32 -0.24
CA LEU A 247 -15.53 -0.07 -0.65
C LEU A 247 -16.89 -0.62 -1.09
N ARG A 248 -17.02 -1.00 -2.36
CA ARG A 248 -18.22 -1.68 -2.85
C ARG A 248 -18.27 -3.13 -2.34
N ILE A 249 -19.43 -3.50 -1.80
CA ILE A 249 -19.72 -4.88 -1.43
C ILE A 249 -20.25 -5.60 -2.67
N THR A 250 -19.56 -6.65 -3.10
CA THR A 250 -19.91 -7.46 -4.26
C THR A 250 -20.01 -8.93 -3.86
N PRO A 251 -20.62 -9.80 -4.68
CA PRO A 251 -20.60 -11.24 -4.43
C PRO A 251 -19.18 -11.83 -4.29
N ALA A 252 -18.18 -11.20 -4.91
CA ALA A 252 -16.80 -11.64 -4.82
C ALA A 252 -16.10 -11.19 -3.52
N SER A 253 -16.59 -10.11 -2.88
CA SER A 253 -15.96 -9.47 -1.72
C SER A 253 -16.72 -9.66 -0.40
N CYS A 254 -18.02 -9.91 -0.41
CA CYS A 254 -18.84 -10.00 0.79
C CYS A 254 -18.44 -11.17 1.70
N GLY A 255 -18.56 -10.99 3.01
CA GLY A 255 -18.21 -12.00 4.02
C GLY A 255 -16.71 -12.32 4.12
N ARG A 256 -15.85 -11.54 3.45
CA ARG A 256 -14.39 -11.73 3.44
C ARG A 256 -13.73 -10.61 4.22
N THR A 257 -12.50 -10.88 4.67
CA THR A 257 -11.59 -9.81 5.11
C THR A 257 -10.70 -9.46 3.93
N LEU A 258 -10.78 -8.20 3.47
CA LEU A 258 -9.96 -7.69 2.37
C LEU A 258 -8.76 -6.92 2.92
N ARG A 259 -7.69 -6.85 2.13
CA ARG A 259 -6.52 -6.02 2.44
C ARG A 259 -6.56 -4.73 1.63
N VAL A 260 -6.32 -3.63 2.30
CA VAL A 260 -6.12 -2.31 1.70
C VAL A 260 -4.81 -1.76 2.25
N GLU A 261 -4.01 -1.14 1.40
CA GLU A 261 -2.78 -0.47 1.79
C GLU A 261 -2.90 1.02 1.54
N THR A 262 -2.33 1.82 2.43
CA THR A 262 -2.33 3.28 2.34
C THR A 262 -0.91 3.80 2.35
N ILE A 263 -0.69 4.90 1.65
CA ILE A 263 0.59 5.59 1.64
C ILE A 263 0.35 7.05 1.92
N TYR A 264 1.08 7.60 2.87
CA TYR A 264 1.17 9.04 3.06
C TYR A 264 2.59 9.50 2.77
N SER A 265 2.74 10.38 1.77
CA SER A 265 4.01 11.04 1.43
C SER A 265 3.93 12.52 1.76
N VAL A 266 4.91 13.02 2.52
CA VAL A 266 5.08 14.44 2.81
C VAL A 266 6.56 14.77 2.85
N GLY A 267 6.96 15.84 2.15
CA GLY A 267 8.37 16.24 2.09
C GLY A 267 9.29 15.17 1.49
N GLY A 268 8.76 14.28 0.62
CA GLY A 268 9.51 13.18 0.02
C GLY A 268 9.75 11.96 0.92
N VAL A 269 9.10 11.90 2.10
CA VAL A 269 9.15 10.75 3.01
C VAL A 269 7.80 10.03 2.97
N THR A 270 7.84 8.71 2.78
CA THR A 270 6.66 7.84 2.69
C THR A 270 6.45 7.05 3.97
N ARG A 271 5.21 7.01 4.44
CA ARG A 271 4.71 6.06 5.43
C ARG A 271 3.69 5.16 4.77
N VAL A 272 3.87 3.85 4.90
CA VAL A 272 2.96 2.83 4.36
C VAL A 272 2.26 2.16 5.54
N GLU A 273 0.94 1.96 5.42
CA GLU A 273 0.15 1.22 6.40
C GLU A 273 -0.71 0.18 5.68
N GLU A 274 -0.81 -1.00 6.28
CA GLU A 274 -1.69 -2.06 5.82
C GLU A 274 -2.90 -2.15 6.75
N GLN A 275 -4.07 -2.41 6.17
CA GLN A 275 -5.31 -2.53 6.91
C GLN A 275 -6.15 -3.71 6.40
N ALA A 276 -6.57 -4.54 7.35
CA ALA A 276 -7.60 -5.54 7.16
C ALA A 276 -8.99 -4.90 7.27
N VAL A 277 -9.85 -5.14 6.29
CA VAL A 277 -11.22 -4.63 6.22
C VAL A 277 -12.19 -5.81 6.22
N ALA A 278 -12.92 -5.99 7.32
CA ALA A 278 -13.96 -7.00 7.42
C ALA A 278 -15.21 -6.54 6.63
N VAL A 279 -15.53 -7.25 5.55
CA VAL A 279 -16.69 -6.96 4.71
C VAL A 279 -17.92 -7.72 5.23
N PRO A 280 -19.06 -7.04 5.41
CA PRO A 280 -20.31 -7.68 5.79
C PRO A 280 -20.73 -8.82 4.84
N LEU A 281 -21.58 -9.71 5.34
CA LEU A 281 -22.21 -10.74 4.51
C LEU A 281 -23.08 -10.10 3.43
N CYS A 282 -23.19 -10.78 2.28
CA CYS A 282 -24.04 -10.32 1.18
C CYS A 282 -25.48 -10.06 1.67
N GLY A 283 -26.04 -8.89 1.31
CA GLY A 283 -27.41 -8.51 1.66
C GLY A 283 -27.64 -8.11 3.13
N THR A 284 -26.60 -8.01 3.96
CA THR A 284 -26.73 -7.65 5.38
C THR A 284 -26.47 -6.17 5.70
N ALA A 285 -25.92 -5.43 4.73
CA ALA A 285 -25.67 -3.99 4.80
C ALA A 285 -25.98 -3.35 3.45
N GLY A 286 -25.87 -2.02 3.35
CA GLY A 286 -25.91 -1.34 2.05
C GLY A 286 -24.72 -1.75 1.16
N ASP A 287 -24.78 -1.37 -0.11
CA ASP A 287 -23.82 -1.83 -1.13
C ASP A 287 -22.40 -1.22 -0.99
N ILE A 288 -22.20 -0.29 -0.05
CA ILE A 288 -20.95 0.43 0.15
C ILE A 288 -20.59 0.47 1.64
N LEU A 289 -19.36 0.08 1.95
CA LEU A 289 -18.73 0.26 3.25
C LEU A 289 -17.83 1.51 3.21
N LEU A 290 -18.07 2.46 4.12
CA LEU A 290 -17.25 3.67 4.24
C LEU A 290 -16.04 3.43 5.16
N LEU A 291 -14.85 3.55 4.59
CA LEU A 291 -13.57 3.46 5.27
C LEU A 291 -13.14 4.87 5.68
N LYS A 292 -13.26 5.16 6.99
CA LYS A 292 -12.83 6.42 7.62
C LYS A 292 -11.54 6.20 8.39
N ASN A 293 -10.78 7.28 8.59
CA ASN A 293 -9.48 7.29 9.29
C ASN A 293 -8.38 6.57 8.53
N LEU A 294 -8.30 6.75 7.23
CA LEU A 294 -7.36 6.12 6.32
C LEU A 294 -5.83 6.33 6.59
N GLY A 295 -5.44 6.82 7.77
CA GLY A 295 -4.04 6.93 8.25
C GLY A 295 -3.87 6.80 9.78
N ALA A 296 -4.87 6.21 10.47
CA ALA A 296 -4.80 5.74 11.86
C ALA A 296 -5.93 4.71 12.04
N ALA A 297 -5.72 3.59 12.73
CA ALA A 297 -6.65 2.44 12.87
C ALA A 297 -8.13 2.75 12.48
N LEU A 298 -8.60 2.18 11.36
CA LEU A 298 -9.93 2.49 10.81
C LEU A 298 -11.06 2.17 11.81
N THR A 299 -12.03 3.07 11.91
CA THR A 299 -13.32 2.77 12.52
C THR A 299 -14.33 2.45 11.43
N LEU A 300 -14.90 1.24 11.43
CA LEU A 300 -15.95 0.84 10.48
C LEU A 300 -17.26 1.53 10.85
N ALA A 301 -17.96 2.09 9.85
CA ALA A 301 -19.30 2.63 10.01
C ALA A 301 -20.19 2.16 8.86
N ALA A 302 -21.31 1.51 9.19
CA ALA A 302 -22.38 1.27 8.23
C ALA A 302 -23.24 2.54 8.09
N PRO A 303 -23.70 2.92 6.89
CA PRO A 303 -24.66 4.00 6.72
C PRO A 303 -25.99 3.65 7.42
N LYS A 304 -26.65 4.67 7.98
CA LYS A 304 -28.01 4.57 8.55
C LYS A 304 -29.06 4.57 7.46
#